data_AF-A0A5K1BPS8-F1
#
_entry.id   AF-A0A5K1BPS8-F1
#
_cell.length_a   1.000
_cell.length_b   1.000
_cell.length_c   1.000
_cell.angle_alpha   90.00
_cell.angle_beta   90.00
_cell.angle_gamma   90.00
#
_symmetry.space_group_name_H-M   'P 1'
#
loop_
_entity.id
_entity.type
_entity.pdbx_description
1 polymer ?
#
loop_
_entity_poly.entity_id
_entity_poly.type
_entity_poly.pdbx_seq_one_letter_code
_entity_poly.pdbx_strand_id
1 'polypeptide(L)'
;MATYCLRLALSCRKISAVVVRAGTDSIVAMADSMEPEFLPQYRANENRMPRCKSFWDAKVASKVGDNLGSRLSGISVSHVEVDADEEASRPLHYRRNVAPFFDSLQRRGIRVHGLQCSPPETATTTTTTVNREKFES
;
A
#
# COMPACT_ATOMS: atom_id res chain seq x y z
N MET A 1 -3.82 15.97 -16.90
CA MET A 1 -3.84 15.99 -15.42
C MET A 1 -2.88 14.90 -14.94
N ALA A 2 -2.14 15.13 -13.85
CA ALA A 2 -1.25 14.10 -13.31
C ALA A 2 -2.09 13.06 -12.57
N THR A 3 -1.95 11.79 -12.95
CA THR A 3 -2.62 10.68 -12.28
C THR A 3 -1.73 10.18 -11.14
N TYR A 4 -2.35 9.92 -9.98
CA TYR A 4 -1.67 9.39 -8.81
C TYR A 4 -2.28 8.04 -8.48
N CYS A 5 -1.43 7.02 -8.35
CA CYS A 5 -1.88 5.67 -8.07
C CYS A 5 -1.49 5.26 -6.67
N LEU A 6 -2.45 4.70 -5.94
CA LEU A 6 -2.27 4.13 -4.63
C LEU A 6 -2.00 2.63 -4.76
N ARG A 7 -0.85 2.21 -4.22
CA ARG A 7 -0.43 0.81 -4.09
C ARG A 7 -0.47 0.40 -2.62
N LEU A 8 -1.20 -0.65 -2.32
CA LEU A 8 -1.41 -1.12 -0.94
C LEU A 8 -0.78 -2.49 -0.73
N ALA A 9 0.38 -2.55 -0.07
CA ALA A 9 1.02 -3.81 0.30
C ALA A 9 0.53 -4.29 1.68
N LEU A 10 -0.07 -5.47 1.71
CA LEU A 10 -0.60 -6.09 2.94
C LEU A 10 0.16 -7.36 3.28
N SER A 11 0.44 -7.55 4.56
CA SER A 11 0.99 -8.79 5.12
C SER A 11 0.33 -9.08 6.45
N CYS A 12 0.58 -10.21 7.10
CA CYS A 12 0.13 -10.42 8.48
C CYS A 12 0.81 -9.48 9.50
N ARG A 13 1.95 -8.87 9.15
CA ARG A 13 2.78 -8.05 10.06
C ARG A 13 2.60 -6.56 9.89
N LYS A 14 2.36 -6.09 8.66
CA LYS A 14 2.23 -4.68 8.34
C LYS A 14 1.29 -4.41 7.19
N ILE A 15 0.75 -3.20 7.19
CA ILE A 15 0.06 -2.55 6.09
C ILE A 15 0.93 -1.37 5.64
N SER A 16 1.20 -1.28 4.34
CA SER A 16 1.98 -0.20 3.74
C SER A 16 1.21 0.36 2.54
N ALA A 17 1.02 1.67 2.51
CA ALA A 17 0.36 2.39 1.46
C ALA A 17 1.35 3.35 0.81
N VAL A 18 1.50 3.26 -0.51
CA VAL A 18 2.42 4.10 -1.28
C VAL A 18 1.65 4.73 -2.41
N VAL A 19 1.82 6.04 -2.60
CA VAL A 19 1.24 6.78 -3.72
C VAL A 19 2.34 7.13 -4.69
N VAL A 20 2.19 6.69 -5.94
CA VAL A 20 3.11 6.94 -7.04
C VAL A 20 2.47 7.83 -8.09
N ARG A 21 3.26 8.68 -8.74
CA ARG A 21 2.81 9.44 -9.90
C ARG A 21 2.87 8.56 -11.15
N ALA A 22 1.73 8.42 -11.84
CA ALA A 22 1.68 7.71 -13.11
C ALA A 22 2.55 8.42 -14.16
N GLY A 23 3.31 7.64 -14.92
CA GLY A 23 4.20 8.12 -15.99
C GLY A 23 5.64 8.42 -15.57
N THR A 24 5.91 8.68 -14.28
CA THR A 24 7.28 8.86 -13.77
C THR A 24 7.67 7.87 -12.68
N ASP A 25 6.73 7.06 -12.21
CA ASP A 25 6.86 6.12 -11.08
C ASP A 25 7.49 6.73 -9.83
N SER A 26 7.40 8.06 -9.69
CA SER A 26 7.97 8.78 -8.56
C SER A 26 7.07 8.59 -7.35
N ILE A 27 7.65 8.24 -6.20
CA ILE A 27 6.93 8.10 -4.94
C ILE A 27 6.62 9.51 -4.42
N VAL A 28 5.34 9.79 -4.28
CA VAL A 28 4.81 11.10 -3.90
C VAL A 28 4.50 11.16 -2.41
N ALA A 29 3.95 10.07 -1.88
CA ALA A 29 3.68 9.92 -0.46
C ALA A 29 3.72 8.43 -0.08
N MET A 30 4.00 8.16 1.19
CA MET A 30 3.97 6.81 1.76
C MET A 30 3.40 6.90 3.18
N ALA A 31 2.76 5.83 3.64
CA ALA A 31 2.38 5.63 5.03
C ALA A 31 2.42 4.13 5.35
N ASP A 32 2.87 3.75 6.54
CA ASP A 32 2.85 2.36 6.97
C ASP A 32 2.51 2.20 8.46
N SER A 33 2.19 0.97 8.86
CA SER A 33 1.90 0.64 10.25
C SER A 33 3.14 0.44 11.13
N MET A 34 4.34 0.70 10.62
CA MET A 34 5.61 0.61 11.36
C MET A 34 6.16 2.00 11.74
N GLU A 35 5.50 3.08 11.33
CA GLU A 35 5.82 4.43 11.76
C GLU A 35 5.79 4.57 13.30
N PRO A 36 6.58 5.50 13.88
CA PRO A 36 6.78 5.60 15.33
C PRO A 36 5.48 5.71 16.14
N GLU A 37 4.44 6.28 15.55
CA GLU A 37 3.11 6.44 16.12
C GLU A 37 2.38 5.10 16.38
N PHE A 38 2.78 4.03 15.69
CA PHE A 38 2.20 2.69 15.77
C PHE A 38 3.06 1.68 16.54
N LEU A 39 4.33 2.02 16.80
CA LEU A 39 5.29 1.13 17.47
C LEU A 39 4.81 0.58 18.83
N PRO A 40 4.10 1.33 19.69
CA PRO A 40 3.61 0.78 20.96
C PRO A 40 2.63 -0.39 20.78
N GLN A 41 1.69 -0.27 19.83
CA GLN A 41 0.74 -1.34 19.51
C GLN A 41 1.43 -2.50 18.80
N TYR A 42 2.37 -2.21 17.90
CA TYR A 42 3.16 -3.22 17.22
C TYR A 42 3.97 -4.07 18.23
N ARG A 43 4.71 -3.43 19.15
CA ARG A 43 5.52 -4.10 20.18
C ARG A 43 4.67 -4.94 21.14
N ALA A 44 3.48 -4.46 21.51
CA ALA A 44 2.55 -5.22 22.35
C ALA A 44 2.07 -6.52 21.68
N ASN A 45 1.89 -6.50 20.36
CA ASN A 45 1.53 -7.68 19.58
C ASN A 45 2.74 -8.59 19.28
N GLU A 46 3.92 -8.01 19.05
CA GLU A 46 5.18 -8.73 18.85
C GLU A 46 5.55 -9.58 20.07
N ASN A 47 5.42 -9.01 21.27
CA ASN A 47 5.70 -9.71 22.53
C ASN A 47 4.71 -10.84 22.85
N ARG A 48 3.62 -10.99 22.07
CA ARG A 48 2.59 -12.03 22.24
C ARG A 48 2.72 -13.17 21.22
N MET A 49 3.74 -13.15 20.36
CA MET A 49 3.93 -14.11 19.27
C MET A 49 4.43 -15.46 19.82
N PRO A 50 3.52 -16.44 20.00
CA PRO A 50 3.10 -17.37 18.94
C PRO A 50 1.59 -17.36 18.63
N ARG A 51 0.81 -16.49 19.29
CA ARG A 51 -0.66 -16.54 19.31
C ARG A 51 -1.36 -15.47 18.45
N CYS A 52 -0.63 -14.49 17.93
CA CYS A 52 -1.20 -13.40 17.15
C CYS A 52 -1.29 -13.77 15.66
N LYS A 53 -2.52 -13.70 15.10
CA LYS A 53 -2.78 -13.98 13.68
C LYS A 53 -2.59 -12.76 12.77
N SER A 54 -2.65 -11.54 13.31
CA SER A 54 -2.42 -10.29 12.58
C SER A 54 -1.87 -9.21 13.53
N PHE A 55 -0.96 -8.38 13.03
CA PHE A 55 -0.35 -7.27 13.77
C PHE A 55 -1.08 -5.94 13.55
N TRP A 56 -1.94 -5.88 12.53
CA TRP A 56 -2.78 -4.73 12.25
C TRP A 56 -4.25 -5.14 12.18
N ASP A 57 -5.11 -4.18 12.51
CA ASP A 57 -6.57 -4.30 12.48
C ASP A 57 -7.16 -3.12 11.68
N ALA A 58 -8.49 -3.08 11.59
CA ALA A 58 -9.23 -1.98 10.99
C ALA A 58 -8.89 -0.60 11.57
N LYS A 59 -8.54 -0.52 12.86
CA LYS A 59 -8.18 0.74 13.53
C LYS A 59 -6.81 1.24 13.09
N VAL A 60 -5.83 0.33 12.99
CA VAL A 60 -4.51 0.63 12.43
C VAL A 60 -4.64 1.03 10.96
N ALA A 61 -5.45 0.31 10.17
CA ALA A 61 -5.70 0.65 8.78
C ALA A 61 -6.30 2.06 8.62
N SER A 62 -7.33 2.41 9.41
CA SER A 62 -7.91 3.76 9.40
C SER A 62 -6.86 4.84 9.68
N LYS A 63 -6.03 4.64 10.72
CA LYS A 63 -4.97 5.59 11.09
C LYS A 63 -3.89 5.73 10.00
N VAL A 64 -3.48 4.64 9.38
CA VAL A 64 -2.52 4.68 8.25
C VAL A 64 -3.11 5.49 7.08
N GLY A 65 -4.41 5.33 6.81
CA GLY A 65 -5.09 6.14 5.80
C GLY A 65 -5.24 7.62 6.20
N ASP A 66 -5.47 7.93 7.49
CA ASP A 66 -5.46 9.30 8.00
C ASP A 66 -4.08 9.96 7.84
N ASN A 67 -2.99 9.23 8.12
CA ASN A 67 -1.61 9.70 7.91
C ASN A 67 -1.30 9.94 6.44
N LEU A 68 -1.69 8.99 5.57
CA LEU A 68 -1.51 9.15 4.14
C LEU A 68 -2.33 10.34 3.60
N GLY A 69 -3.59 10.46 3.99
CA GLY A 69 -4.46 11.56 3.58
C GLY A 69 -3.92 12.92 4.02
N SER A 70 -3.34 13.02 5.21
CA SER A 70 -2.68 14.23 5.70
C SER A 70 -1.46 14.60 4.85
N ARG A 71 -0.64 13.61 4.45
CA ARG A 71 0.50 13.82 3.56
C ARG A 71 0.06 14.26 2.16
N LEU A 72 -0.96 13.62 1.59
CA LEU A 72 -1.54 13.97 0.28
C LEU A 72 -2.15 15.37 0.27
N SER A 73 -2.87 15.73 1.33
CA SER A 73 -3.43 17.08 1.48
C SER A 73 -2.33 18.14 1.57
N GLY A 74 -1.22 17.85 2.24
CA GLY A 74 -0.08 18.78 2.34
C GLY A 74 0.58 19.10 1.00
N ILE A 75 0.50 18.19 0.03
CA ILE A 75 1.03 18.35 -1.33
C ILE A 75 -0.06 18.68 -2.36
N SER A 76 -1.27 19.03 -1.91
CA SER A 76 -2.41 19.38 -2.77
C SER A 76 -2.87 18.27 -3.72
N VAL A 77 -2.66 17.00 -3.38
CA VAL A 77 -3.22 15.85 -4.11
C VAL A 77 -4.59 15.53 -3.50
N SER A 78 -5.64 15.58 -4.31
CA SER A 78 -7.03 15.33 -3.88
C SER A 78 -7.67 14.10 -4.54
N HIS A 79 -6.97 13.46 -5.47
CA HIS A 79 -7.47 12.32 -6.23
C HIS A 79 -6.39 11.24 -6.32
N VAL A 80 -6.76 10.00 -6.03
CA VAL A 80 -5.91 8.81 -6.23
C VAL A 80 -6.71 7.69 -6.89
N GLU A 81 -6.03 6.94 -7.76
CA GLU A 81 -6.55 5.76 -8.41
C GLU A 81 -6.05 4.50 -7.70
N VAL A 82 -6.91 3.48 -7.63
CA VAL A 82 -6.61 2.17 -7.04
C VAL A 82 -6.94 1.11 -8.07
N ASP A 83 -6.04 0.14 -8.20
CA ASP A 83 -6.28 -1.04 -9.03
C ASP A 83 -7.40 -1.89 -8.41
N ALA A 84 -8.55 -1.90 -9.10
CA ALA A 84 -9.73 -2.61 -8.65
C ALA A 84 -9.56 -4.14 -8.69
N ASP A 85 -8.74 -4.66 -9.62
CA ASP A 85 -8.46 -6.09 -9.74
C ASP A 85 -7.54 -6.56 -8.62
N GLU A 86 -6.57 -5.72 -8.25
CA GLU A 86 -5.71 -5.96 -7.08
C GLU A 86 -6.51 -5.95 -5.78
N GLU A 87 -7.51 -5.07 -5.63
CA GLU A 87 -8.37 -5.05 -4.45
C GLU A 87 -9.37 -6.23 -4.43
N ALA A 88 -9.91 -6.62 -5.59
CA ALA A 88 -10.88 -7.71 -5.71
C ALA A 88 -10.26 -9.09 -5.46
N SER A 89 -9.02 -9.31 -5.90
CA SER A 89 -8.27 -10.56 -5.72
C SER A 89 -7.81 -10.80 -4.27
N ARG A 90 -7.89 -9.78 -3.40
CA ARG A 90 -7.49 -9.91 -1.99
C ARG A 90 -8.43 -10.84 -1.22
N PRO A 91 -7.88 -11.64 -0.28
CA PRO A 91 -8.68 -12.41 0.67
C PRO A 91 -9.71 -11.54 1.41
N LEU A 92 -10.92 -12.06 1.59
CA LEU A 92 -12.05 -11.35 2.23
C LEU A 92 -11.72 -10.76 3.60
N HIS A 93 -10.89 -11.43 4.40
CA HIS A 93 -10.48 -10.96 5.71
C HIS A 93 -9.62 -9.69 5.64
N TYR A 94 -8.81 -9.52 4.59
CA TYR A 94 -8.05 -8.30 4.37
C TYR A 94 -8.95 -7.17 3.89
N ARG A 95 -9.84 -7.44 2.93
CA ARG A 95 -10.79 -6.44 2.41
C ARG A 95 -11.62 -5.78 3.51
N ARG A 96 -12.12 -6.57 4.47
CA ARG A 96 -12.87 -6.06 5.63
C ARG A 96 -12.04 -5.13 6.52
N ASN A 97 -10.75 -5.43 6.71
CA ASN A 97 -9.87 -4.62 7.53
C ASN A 97 -9.34 -3.38 6.79
N VAL A 98 -9.34 -3.39 5.46
CA VAL A 98 -8.89 -2.29 4.61
C VAL A 98 -10.00 -1.27 4.35
N ALA A 99 -11.28 -1.65 4.39
CA ALA A 99 -12.37 -0.68 4.17
C ALA A 99 -12.23 0.63 5.00
N PRO A 100 -11.89 0.59 6.31
CA PRO A 100 -11.69 1.80 7.10
C PRO A 100 -10.50 2.68 6.67
N PHE A 101 -9.53 2.14 5.94
CA PHE A 101 -8.44 2.90 5.33
C PHE A 101 -8.95 3.77 4.17
N PHE A 102 -9.86 3.26 3.35
CA PHE A 102 -10.47 4.07 2.28
C PHE A 102 -11.43 5.11 2.84
N ASP A 103 -12.20 4.75 3.87
CA ASP A 103 -13.08 5.70 4.56
C ASP A 103 -12.29 6.86 5.17
N SER A 104 -11.10 6.60 5.72
CA SER A 104 -10.27 7.66 6.30
C SER A 104 -9.69 8.61 5.25
N LEU A 105 -9.31 8.11 4.07
CA LEU A 105 -8.91 8.94 2.94
C LEU A 105 -10.07 9.84 2.47
N GLN A 106 -11.27 9.28 2.33
CA GLN A 106 -12.46 10.05 1.94
C GLN A 106 -12.81 11.12 2.97
N ARG A 107 -12.71 10.81 4.27
CA ARG A 107 -12.88 11.80 5.36
C ARG A 107 -11.90 12.96 5.27
N ARG A 108 -10.71 12.74 4.69
CA ARG A 108 -9.68 13.77 4.45
C ARG A 108 -9.86 14.50 3.11
N GLY A 109 -10.95 14.24 2.38
CA GLY A 109 -11.24 14.88 1.10
C GLY A 109 -10.50 14.27 -0.09
N ILE A 110 -9.85 13.11 0.09
CA ILE A 110 -9.18 12.39 -0.98
C ILE A 110 -10.20 11.49 -1.69
N ARG A 111 -10.40 11.72 -2.98
CA ARG A 111 -11.26 10.87 -3.83
C ARG A 111 -10.47 9.65 -4.28
N VAL A 112 -11.04 8.47 -4.05
CA VAL A 112 -10.45 7.19 -4.46
C VAL A 112 -11.29 6.63 -5.59
N HIS A 113 -10.69 6.41 -6.75
CA HIS A 113 -11.35 5.81 -7.91
C HIS A 113 -10.76 4.44 -8.22
N GLY A 114 -11.63 3.46 -8.51
CA GLY A 114 -11.25 2.14 -9.01
C GLY A 114 -11.01 2.21 -10.51
N LEU A 115 -9.82 2.64 -10.91
CA LEU A 115 -9.37 2.65 -12.29
C LEU A 115 -8.09 1.82 -12.36
N GLN A 116 -7.93 1.10 -13.46
CA GLN A 116 -6.70 0.36 -13.71
C GLN A 116 -5.57 1.39 -13.77
N CYS A 117 -4.71 1.42 -12.74
CA CYS A 117 -3.47 2.16 -12.81
C CYS A 117 -2.57 1.42 -13.81
N SER A 118 -2.82 1.65 -15.11
CA SER A 118 -2.08 1.00 -16.17
C SER A 118 -0.60 1.38 -16.02
N PRO A 119 0.33 0.42 -15.95
CA PRO A 119 1.72 0.74 -16.20
C PRO A 119 1.82 1.38 -17.60
N PRO A 120 2.72 2.35 -17.83
CA PRO A 120 2.89 2.94 -19.15
C PRO A 120 3.20 1.82 -20.15
N GLU A 121 2.33 1.67 -21.13
CA GLU A 121 2.47 0.71 -22.21
C GLU A 121 3.60 1.18 -23.15
N THR A 122 4.84 0.78 -22.85
CA THR A 122 6.04 0.69 -23.72
C THR A 122 7.13 -0.01 -22.89
N ALA A 123 7.92 -1.00 -23.31
CA ALA A 123 8.00 -1.86 -24.49
C ALA A 123 9.04 -2.97 -24.13
N THR A 124 8.75 -4.23 -24.49
CA THR A 124 9.66 -5.16 -25.20
C THR A 124 11.03 -5.60 -24.59
N THR A 125 11.13 -6.91 -24.29
CA THR A 125 12.33 -7.83 -24.36
C THR A 125 13.45 -7.58 -23.33
N THR A 126 13.88 -8.55 -22.50
CA THR A 126 14.63 -9.73 -22.95
C THR A 126 14.71 -10.77 -21.83
N THR A 127 14.31 -12.01 -22.15
CA THR A 127 14.72 -13.22 -21.45
C THR A 127 16.25 -13.34 -21.53
N THR A 128 16.95 -12.93 -20.47
CA THR A 128 18.38 -13.27 -20.31
C THR A 128 18.48 -14.48 -19.39
N THR A 129 18.58 -15.63 -20.04
CA THR A 129 19.09 -16.88 -19.50
C THR A 129 20.44 -16.62 -18.83
N VAL A 130 20.50 -16.62 -17.50
CA VAL A 130 21.79 -16.66 -16.79
C VAL A 130 22.25 -18.11 -16.76
N ASN A 131 23.30 -18.35 -17.53
CA ASN A 131 24.01 -19.60 -17.60
C ASN A 131 24.50 -20.04 -16.22
N ARG A 132 24.23 -21.31 -15.94
CA ARG A 132 24.75 -22.09 -14.83
C ARG A 132 26.21 -22.41 -15.11
N GLU A 133 27.14 -21.58 -14.65
CA GLU A 133 28.55 -21.95 -14.62
C GLU A 133 28.89 -22.71 -13.33
N LYS A 134 29.63 -23.79 -13.56
CA LYS A 134 30.02 -24.85 -12.65
C LYS A 134 30.87 -24.34 -11.49
N PHE A 135 30.64 -24.94 -10.34
CA PHE A 135 31.50 -24.90 -9.17
C PHE A 135 32.37 -26.16 -9.17
N GLU A 136 33.60 -26.05 -9.69
CA GLU A 136 34.76 -26.96 -9.52
C GLU A 136 35.98 -26.02 -9.67
N SER A 137 36.94 -25.85 -8.75
CA SER A 137 37.38 -26.56 -7.56
C SER A 137 38.01 -25.57 -6.56
#